data_AF-A0A8H6X6N0-F1
#
_entry.id   AF-A0A8H6X6N0-F1
#
_cell.length_a   1.000
_cell.length_b   1.000
_cell.length_c   1.000
_cell.angle_alpha   90.00
_cell.angle_beta   90.00
_cell.angle_gamma   90.00
#
_symmetry.space_group_name_H-M   'P 1'
#
loop_
_entity.id
_entity.type
_entity.pdbx_description
1 polymer ?
#
loop_
_entity_poly.entity_id
_entity_poly.type
_entity_poly.pdbx_seq_one_letter_code
_entity_poly.pdbx_strand_id
1 'polypeptide(L)'
;MPRDADKAIALRSKCKDFRILVIGRANAGKTTLFEERSLSNVEGSAERGVHNIGNQLRFKSNRQFVFHDSRGFESGSEDELNKVTAFIAERAASKHLSDQLHAIWYCVPTDTNRPLLATDEQFFNTNITGKGESPLSWTKWRTQYDDEVPVIAIFTKFDGLLNEAFSQLMDEGDDWEDAQEGQIEQARKMLTTNFEGPLRSSEFPPADYVRLDDMRVETSNCNELIEKTANALTDNTLRLLFISVQQNNIDFCIRYAMTKGLFRETKVKALLTSTLAHFPHVWRVRCFVLHRPGRLADAK
;
A
#
# COMPACT_ATOMS: atom_id res chain seq x y z
N MET A 1 -26.30 -2.45 3.18
CA MET A 1 -26.53 -2.43 1.72
C MET A 1 -26.90 -1.01 1.23
N PRO A 2 -28.13 -0.44 1.32
CA PRO A 2 -28.32 0.99 0.98
C PRO A 2 -27.55 1.92 1.92
N ARG A 3 -27.58 1.59 3.22
CA ARG A 3 -26.94 2.35 4.30
C ARG A 3 -25.43 2.55 4.16
N ASP A 4 -24.70 1.68 3.47
CA ASP A 4 -23.23 1.77 3.39
C ASP A 4 -22.80 2.67 2.21
N ALA A 5 -23.54 2.64 1.10
CA ALA A 5 -23.37 3.56 -0.01
C ALA A 5 -23.75 4.99 0.40
N ASP A 6 -24.87 5.16 1.11
CA ASP A 6 -25.30 6.47 1.63
C ASP A 6 -24.31 7.04 2.66
N LYS A 7 -23.76 6.18 3.53
CA LYS A 7 -22.67 6.54 4.45
C LYS A 7 -21.41 6.95 3.71
N ALA A 8 -21.01 6.23 2.66
CA ALA A 8 -19.84 6.58 1.87
C ALA A 8 -20.03 7.90 1.11
N ILE A 9 -21.23 8.17 0.59
CA ILE A 9 -21.57 9.46 -0.03
C ILE A 9 -21.53 10.59 1.01
N ALA A 10 -22.09 10.37 2.19
CA ALA A 10 -22.02 11.32 3.31
C ALA A 10 -20.59 11.49 3.86
N LEU A 11 -19.74 10.46 3.75
CA LEU A 11 -18.35 10.55 4.12
C LEU A 11 -17.57 11.38 3.11
N ARG A 12 -17.80 11.19 1.81
CA ARG A 12 -17.19 12.00 0.73
C ARG A 12 -17.52 13.49 0.85
N SER A 13 -18.71 13.83 1.33
CA SER A 13 -19.07 15.24 1.58
C SER A 13 -18.35 15.83 2.79
N LYS A 14 -17.92 14.99 3.75
CA LYS A 14 -17.20 15.39 4.98
C LYS A 14 -15.68 15.30 4.87
N CYS A 15 -15.16 14.34 4.10
CA CYS A 15 -13.74 14.08 3.90
C CYS A 15 -13.49 13.80 2.42
N LYS A 16 -12.71 14.67 1.78
CA LYS A 16 -12.35 14.56 0.35
C LYS A 16 -10.95 14.00 0.14
N ASP A 17 -10.16 13.93 1.20
CA ASP A 17 -8.74 13.64 1.16
C ASP A 17 -8.45 12.28 1.80
N PHE A 18 -7.65 11.46 1.12
CA PHE A 18 -7.07 10.24 1.68
C PHE A 18 -5.59 10.49 1.98
N ARG A 19 -5.27 10.55 3.27
CA ARG A 19 -3.93 10.80 3.81
C ARG A 19 -3.13 9.51 4.03
N ILE A 20 -1.93 9.47 3.47
CA ILE A 20 -0.96 8.39 3.62
C ILE A 20 0.32 8.96 4.21
N LEU A 21 0.85 8.33 5.25
CA LEU A 21 2.18 8.63 5.75
C LEU A 21 3.19 7.66 5.11
N VAL A 22 4.22 8.19 4.46
CA VAL A 22 5.32 7.40 3.89
C VAL A 22 6.53 7.55 4.80
N ILE A 23 6.97 6.43 5.38
CA ILE A 23 8.09 6.33 6.32
C ILE A 23 9.07 5.28 5.87
N GLY A 24 10.27 5.31 6.42
CA GLY A 24 11.32 4.35 6.11
C GLY A 24 12.71 4.96 6.21
N ARG A 25 13.73 4.12 6.11
CA ARG A 25 15.14 4.51 6.27
C ARG A 25 15.57 5.63 5.33
N ALA A 26 16.68 6.31 5.67
CA ALA A 26 17.36 7.18 4.74
C ALA A 26 17.71 6.41 3.46
N ASN A 27 17.48 7.04 2.30
CA ASN A 27 17.66 6.44 0.98
C ASN A 27 16.82 5.16 0.72
N ALA A 28 15.72 4.93 1.46
CA ALA A 28 14.81 3.80 1.21
C ALA A 28 13.91 3.98 -0.04
N GLY A 29 14.23 4.90 -0.96
CA GLY A 29 13.43 5.13 -2.17
C GLY A 29 12.09 5.85 -1.94
N LYS A 30 11.84 6.46 -0.77
CA LYS A 30 10.61 7.24 -0.50
C LYS A 30 10.36 8.34 -1.52
N THR A 31 11.37 9.15 -1.83
CA THR A 31 11.25 10.23 -2.81
C THR A 31 11.02 9.68 -4.22
N THR A 32 11.70 8.60 -4.59
CA THR A 32 11.50 7.90 -5.88
C THR A 32 10.09 7.34 -6.00
N LEU A 33 9.52 6.82 -4.90
CA LEU A 33 8.11 6.42 -4.79
C LEU A 33 7.15 7.55 -5.20
N PHE A 34 7.53 8.81 -4.97
CA PHE A 34 6.75 9.98 -5.34
C PHE A 34 7.11 10.52 -6.73
N GLU A 35 8.39 10.69 -7.05
CA GLU A 35 8.88 11.30 -8.28
C GLU A 35 8.54 10.45 -9.51
N GLU A 36 8.83 9.15 -9.47
CA GLU A 36 8.64 8.24 -10.60
C GLU A 36 7.17 7.86 -10.81
N ARG A 37 6.35 8.03 -9.76
CA ARG A 37 4.88 7.86 -9.82
C ARG A 37 4.13 9.16 -10.11
N SER A 38 4.83 10.29 -10.11
CA SER A 38 4.29 11.58 -10.53
C SER A 38 4.41 11.69 -12.04
N LEU A 39 3.42 11.19 -12.76
CA LEU A 39 3.14 11.72 -14.10
C LEU A 39 2.79 13.21 -13.94
N SER A 40 3.81 14.06 -13.99
CA SER A 40 3.82 15.53 -13.92
C SER A 40 3.39 16.20 -12.60
N ASN A 41 4.37 16.87 -11.97
CA ASN A 41 4.24 17.96 -10.99
C ASN A 41 3.55 17.66 -9.65
N VAL A 42 4.35 17.36 -8.62
CA VAL A 42 3.95 17.48 -7.21
C VAL A 42 3.81 18.97 -6.85
N GLU A 43 2.72 19.37 -6.20
CA GLU A 43 2.61 20.70 -5.56
C GLU A 43 3.01 20.58 -4.09
N GLY A 44 4.11 21.22 -3.70
CA GLY A 44 4.63 21.24 -2.34
C GLY A 44 6.12 21.58 -2.27
N SER A 45 6.56 22.19 -1.18
CA SER A 45 7.98 22.51 -0.93
C SER A 45 8.76 21.25 -0.57
N ALA A 46 9.21 20.50 -1.56
CA ALA A 46 10.16 19.40 -1.42
C ALA A 46 11.61 19.91 -1.62
N GLU A 47 11.99 21.01 -0.96
CA GLU A 47 13.40 21.40 -0.91
C GLU A 47 14.18 20.35 -0.11
N ARG A 48 15.08 19.63 -0.80
CA ARG A 48 15.97 18.63 -0.19
C ARG A 48 16.73 19.28 0.96
N GLY A 49 16.50 18.80 2.19
CA GLY A 49 17.22 19.24 3.41
C GLY A 49 16.36 19.90 4.49
N VAL A 50 15.19 20.47 4.16
CA VAL A 50 14.24 21.06 5.12
C VAL A 50 12.91 20.27 5.12
N HIS A 51 13.02 18.96 5.36
CA HIS A 51 11.84 18.08 5.43
C HIS A 51 11.11 18.25 6.77
N ASN A 52 9.83 18.62 6.72
CA ASN A 52 8.89 18.59 7.83
C ASN A 52 7.79 17.57 7.49
N ILE A 53 7.61 16.55 8.33
CA ILE A 53 6.58 15.51 8.16
C ILE A 53 5.15 16.09 8.10
N GLY A 54 4.94 17.28 8.65
CA GLY A 54 3.70 18.04 8.55
C GLY A 54 3.39 18.54 7.13
N ASN A 55 4.38 18.62 6.24
CA ASN A 55 4.17 19.07 4.87
C ASN A 55 3.33 18.05 4.10
N GLN A 56 2.39 18.57 3.31
CA GLN A 56 1.50 17.78 2.48
C GLN A 56 2.03 17.77 1.04
N LEU A 57 2.24 16.57 0.50
CA LEU A 57 2.50 16.36 -0.91
C LEU A 57 1.21 15.94 -1.59
N ARG A 58 0.85 16.60 -2.69
CA ARG A 58 -0.32 16.29 -3.51
C ARG A 58 0.09 16.15 -4.96
N PHE A 59 -0.45 15.15 -5.65
CA PHE A 59 -0.31 15.04 -7.10
C PHE A 59 -1.31 15.96 -7.79
N LYS A 60 -0.89 16.70 -8.83
CA LYS A 60 -1.83 17.52 -9.62
C LYS A 60 -2.92 16.67 -10.28
N SER A 61 -2.54 15.49 -10.77
CA SER A 61 -3.46 14.53 -11.38
C SER A 61 -4.48 13.97 -10.38
N ASN A 62 -4.14 13.91 -9.08
CA ASN A 62 -5.01 13.37 -8.04
C ASN A 62 -4.83 14.10 -6.71
N ARG A 63 -5.43 15.29 -6.60
CA ARG A 63 -5.32 16.17 -5.42
C ARG A 63 -5.96 15.61 -4.16
N GLN A 64 -6.80 14.57 -4.30
CA GLN A 64 -7.48 13.92 -3.19
C GLN A 64 -6.57 12.93 -2.45
N PHE A 65 -5.44 12.52 -3.03
CA PHE A 65 -4.40 11.86 -2.26
C PHE A 65 -3.48 12.90 -1.64
N VAL A 66 -3.24 12.71 -0.34
CA VAL A 66 -2.30 13.53 0.41
C VAL A 66 -1.25 12.62 1.01
N PHE A 67 -0.01 12.94 0.74
CA PHE A 67 1.11 12.20 1.28
C PHE A 67 1.88 13.06 2.27
N HIS A 68 2.28 12.43 3.37
CA HIS A 68 3.23 12.97 4.31
C HIS A 68 4.52 12.17 4.14
N ASP A 69 5.63 12.83 3.83
CA ASP A 69 6.93 12.18 3.70
C ASP A 69 7.74 12.42 4.97
N SER A 70 8.13 11.35 5.65
CA SER A 70 9.04 11.46 6.79
C SER A 70 10.48 11.66 6.31
N ARG A 71 11.33 12.22 7.16
CA ARG A 71 12.77 12.05 6.95
C ARG A 71 13.13 10.58 7.05
N GLY A 72 14.23 10.23 6.39
CA GLY A 72 14.83 8.92 6.57
C GLY A 72 15.30 8.71 7.99
N PHE A 73 15.04 7.53 8.56
CA PHE A 73 15.72 7.12 9.78
C PHE A 73 17.22 7.00 9.47
N GLU A 74 18.03 7.91 10.02
CA GLU A 74 19.49 7.81 10.01
C GLU A 74 19.94 7.07 11.26
N SER A 75 20.90 6.15 11.09
CA SER A 75 21.42 5.29 12.15
C SER A 75 21.91 6.13 13.33
N GLY A 76 21.15 6.13 14.43
CA GLY A 76 21.47 6.83 15.68
C GLY A 76 20.53 7.98 16.07
N SER A 77 19.52 8.31 15.27
CA SER A 77 18.56 9.39 15.59
C SER A 77 17.22 8.85 16.12
N GLU A 78 17.14 8.56 17.43
CA GLU A 78 15.85 8.33 18.10
C GLU A 78 14.87 9.49 17.85
N ASP A 79 15.40 10.70 17.62
CA ASP A 79 14.65 11.91 17.30
C ASP A 79 13.70 11.75 16.11
N GLU A 80 14.08 11.03 15.06
CA GLU A 80 13.21 10.89 13.88
C GLU A 80 12.06 9.92 14.15
N LEU A 81 12.31 8.82 14.85
CA LEU A 81 11.23 7.92 15.27
C LEU A 81 10.28 8.60 16.26
N ASN A 82 10.80 9.42 17.17
CA ASN A 82 10.00 10.22 18.09
C ASN A 82 9.13 11.24 17.34
N LYS A 83 9.67 11.92 16.31
CA LYS A 83 8.90 12.84 15.46
C LYS A 83 7.79 12.12 14.70
N VAL A 84 8.08 10.96 14.12
CA VAL A 84 7.08 10.12 13.43
C VAL A 84 5.99 9.68 14.41
N THR A 85 6.38 9.22 15.60
CA THR A 85 5.45 8.78 16.64
C THR A 85 4.55 9.92 17.11
N ALA A 86 5.12 11.10 17.39
CA ALA A 86 4.36 12.29 17.77
C ALA A 86 3.40 12.73 16.66
N PHE A 87 3.83 12.69 15.40
CA PHE A 87 2.98 13.02 14.26
C PHE A 87 1.81 12.04 14.10
N ILE A 88 2.06 10.73 14.20
CA ILE A 88 1.01 9.71 14.16
C ILE A 88 0.01 9.94 15.29
N ALA A 89 0.48 10.20 16.51
CA ALA A 89 -0.36 10.48 17.66
C ALA A 89 -1.20 11.76 17.49
N GLU A 90 -0.63 12.85 16.98
CA GLU A 90 -1.35 14.10 16.67
C GLU A 90 -2.46 13.86 15.64
N ARG A 91 -2.13 13.12 14.58
CA ARG A 91 -3.09 12.76 13.52
C ARG A 91 -4.19 11.85 14.06
N ALA A 92 -3.87 10.90 14.93
CA ALA A 92 -4.84 10.04 15.60
C ALA A 92 -5.77 10.81 16.57
N ALA A 93 -5.26 11.85 17.23
CA ALA A 93 -6.03 12.69 18.15
C ALA A 93 -6.92 13.74 17.44
N SER A 94 -6.75 13.91 16.13
CA SER A 94 -7.49 14.91 15.34
C SER A 94 -8.99 14.62 15.30
N LYS A 95 -9.83 15.66 15.43
CA LYS A 95 -11.30 15.51 15.45
C LYS A 95 -11.91 15.32 14.06
N HIS A 96 -11.23 15.82 13.03
CA HIS A 96 -11.71 15.77 11.66
C HIS A 96 -11.05 14.62 10.93
N LEU A 97 -11.85 13.78 10.28
CA LEU A 97 -11.36 12.70 9.42
C LEU A 97 -10.41 13.21 8.33
N SER A 98 -10.67 14.43 7.84
CA SER A 98 -9.82 15.11 6.88
C SER A 98 -8.43 15.42 7.39
N ASP A 99 -8.14 15.33 8.69
CA ASP A 99 -6.83 15.57 9.29
C ASP A 99 -6.15 14.30 9.80
N GLN A 100 -6.87 13.18 9.84
CA GLN A 100 -6.38 11.88 10.29
C GLN A 100 -5.58 11.16 9.21
N LEU A 101 -4.65 10.29 9.64
CA LEU A 101 -3.98 9.35 8.74
C LEU A 101 -4.89 8.15 8.46
N HIS A 102 -4.88 7.67 7.22
CA HIS A 102 -5.72 6.55 6.79
C HIS A 102 -4.92 5.29 6.45
N ALA A 103 -3.64 5.44 6.11
CA ALA A 103 -2.70 4.34 5.93
C ALA A 103 -1.27 4.81 6.16
N ILE A 104 -0.39 3.86 6.48
CA ILE A 104 1.06 4.07 6.57
C ILE A 104 1.73 3.16 5.55
N TRP A 105 2.64 3.72 4.75
CA TRP A 105 3.50 3.00 3.83
C TRP A 105 4.92 3.01 4.38
N TYR A 106 5.44 1.84 4.72
CA TYR A 106 6.77 1.68 5.31
C TYR A 106 7.75 1.14 4.28
N CYS A 107 8.67 1.98 3.79
CA CYS A 107 9.69 1.62 2.83
C CYS A 107 10.86 0.90 3.49
N VAL A 108 11.06 -0.37 3.12
CA VAL A 108 12.18 -1.22 3.53
C VAL A 108 13.10 -1.40 2.33
N PRO A 109 14.33 -0.85 2.34
CA PRO A 109 15.30 -1.07 1.29
C PRO A 109 15.89 -2.48 1.38
N THR A 110 15.94 -3.19 0.25
CA THR A 110 16.50 -4.56 0.17
C THR A 110 17.94 -4.59 -0.35
N ASP A 111 18.55 -3.44 -0.66
CA ASP A 111 19.94 -3.30 -1.11
C ASP A 111 20.95 -3.33 0.05
N THR A 112 20.61 -3.97 1.17
CA THR A 112 21.40 -3.92 2.39
C THR A 112 21.52 -5.29 3.03
N ASN A 113 22.74 -5.66 3.43
CA ASN A 113 23.05 -6.90 4.15
C ASN A 113 22.50 -6.92 5.60
N ARG A 114 21.80 -5.86 6.04
CA ARG A 114 21.10 -5.77 7.33
C ARG A 114 19.60 -5.61 7.07
N PRO A 115 18.85 -6.72 6.99
CA PRO A 115 17.46 -6.70 6.54
C PRO A 115 16.55 -5.82 7.39
N LEU A 116 16.68 -5.89 8.71
CA LEU A 116 16.02 -5.01 9.67
C LEU A 116 17.07 -4.32 10.54
N LEU A 117 16.94 -3.00 10.71
CA LEU A 117 17.70 -2.24 11.70
C LEU A 117 16.92 -2.12 13.01
N ALA A 118 17.62 -1.72 14.07
CA ALA A 118 17.03 -1.42 15.37
C ALA A 118 15.83 -0.45 15.28
N THR A 119 15.85 0.51 14.35
CA THR A 119 14.72 1.43 14.16
C THR A 119 13.50 0.75 13.52
N ASP A 120 13.72 -0.21 12.61
CA ASP A 120 12.64 -1.01 12.03
C ASP A 120 12.03 -1.90 13.13
N GLU A 121 12.87 -2.56 13.92
CA GLU A 121 12.45 -3.36 15.07
C GLU A 121 11.68 -2.52 16.10
N GLN A 122 12.18 -1.33 16.42
CA GLN A 122 11.50 -0.43 17.36
C GLN A 122 10.15 0.01 16.82
N PHE A 123 10.03 0.28 15.52
CA PHE A 123 8.75 0.66 14.91
C PHE A 123 7.72 -0.48 14.97
N PHE A 124 8.12 -1.70 14.61
CA PHE A 124 7.21 -2.86 14.54
C PHE A 124 7.01 -3.60 15.87
N ASN A 125 7.79 -3.30 16.90
CA ASN A 125 7.63 -3.86 18.26
C ASN A 125 7.21 -2.82 19.30
N THR A 126 7.01 -1.56 18.89
CA THR A 126 6.38 -0.54 19.74
C THR A 126 4.99 -0.26 19.20
N ASN A 127 4.02 -0.06 20.09
CA ASN A 127 2.65 0.26 19.71
C ASN A 127 2.49 1.71 19.21
N ILE A 128 3.18 2.05 18.12
CA ILE A 128 3.20 3.40 17.52
C ILE A 128 1.89 3.66 16.75
N THR A 129 1.28 2.61 16.18
CA THR A 129 0.09 2.70 15.33
C THR A 129 -1.24 2.55 16.06
N GLY A 130 -1.20 2.27 17.38
CA GLY A 130 -2.40 2.17 18.21
C GLY A 130 -3.03 0.78 18.31
N LYS A 131 -2.30 -0.29 17.98
CA LYS A 131 -2.70 -1.68 18.24
C LYS A 131 -2.90 -1.94 19.74
N GLY A 132 -4.15 -1.98 20.19
CA GLY A 132 -4.53 -2.46 21.52
C GLY A 132 -4.55 -1.40 22.63
N GLU A 133 -4.82 -1.84 23.86
CA GLU A 133 -4.90 -0.97 25.04
C GLU A 133 -3.53 -0.38 25.37
N SER A 134 -3.29 0.87 24.99
CA SER A 134 -2.17 1.63 25.53
C SER A 134 -2.40 1.85 27.04
N PRO A 135 -1.43 1.52 27.92
CA PRO A 135 -1.52 1.82 29.36
C PRO A 135 -1.66 3.32 29.64
N LEU A 136 -1.33 4.16 28.66
CA LEU A 136 -1.47 5.61 28.73
C LEU A 136 -2.82 6.03 28.13
N SER A 137 -3.80 6.17 29.03
CA SER A 137 -5.21 6.54 28.81
C SER A 137 -5.47 7.75 27.90
N TRP A 138 -4.50 8.63 27.67
CA TRP A 138 -4.65 9.81 26.80
C TRP A 138 -4.46 9.53 25.31
N THR A 139 -4.00 8.33 24.93
CA THR A 139 -3.74 7.91 23.53
C THR A 139 -4.89 7.11 22.91
N LYS A 140 -6.09 7.11 23.53
CA LYS A 140 -7.26 6.48 22.92
C LYS A 140 -7.57 7.20 21.61
N TRP A 141 -7.50 6.48 20.49
CA TRP A 141 -7.89 6.98 19.17
C TRP A 141 -9.26 7.65 19.29
N ARG A 142 -9.33 8.94 18.98
CA ARG A 142 -10.53 9.76 19.17
C ARG A 142 -11.41 9.79 17.92
N THR A 143 -11.35 8.69 17.18
CA THR A 143 -12.17 8.41 16.00
C THR A 143 -13.51 7.84 16.46
N GLN A 144 -14.56 8.05 15.67
CA GLN A 144 -15.82 7.29 15.80
C GLN A 144 -15.70 5.84 15.25
N TYR A 145 -14.47 5.42 14.92
CA TYR A 145 -14.09 4.19 14.25
C TYR A 145 -12.93 3.58 15.04
N ASP A 146 -13.14 2.51 15.79
CA ASP A 146 -12.16 1.89 16.71
C ASP A 146 -10.95 1.22 16.01
N ASP A 147 -10.65 1.58 14.77
CA ASP A 147 -9.73 0.83 13.92
C ASP A 147 -8.35 1.48 13.80
N GLU A 148 -7.35 0.59 13.87
CA GLU A 148 -5.94 0.87 13.69
C GLU A 148 -5.62 1.40 12.28
N VAL A 149 -4.62 2.27 12.15
CA VAL A 149 -4.12 2.70 10.84
C VAL A 149 -3.26 1.58 10.23
N PRO A 150 -3.64 0.97 9.10
CA PRO A 150 -2.90 -0.14 8.53
C PRO A 150 -1.51 0.28 8.04
N VAL A 151 -0.51 -0.54 8.36
CA VAL A 151 0.86 -0.39 7.83
C VAL A 151 1.06 -1.38 6.68
N ILE A 152 1.47 -0.86 5.52
CA ILE A 152 1.89 -1.66 4.37
C ILE A 152 3.41 -1.57 4.25
N ALA A 153 4.10 -2.71 4.35
CA ALA A 153 5.53 -2.78 4.11
C ALA A 153 5.80 -2.77 2.60
N ILE A 154 6.66 -1.87 2.14
CA ILE A 154 7.02 -1.70 0.73
C ILE A 154 8.51 -2.02 0.59
N PHE A 155 8.83 -3.14 -0.04
CA PHE A 155 10.19 -3.50 -0.38
C PHE A 155 10.64 -2.71 -1.61
N THR A 156 11.74 -1.98 -1.43
CA THR A 156 12.32 -1.10 -2.43
C THR A 156 13.73 -1.56 -2.76
N LYS A 157 14.24 -1.18 -3.94
CA LYS A 157 15.60 -1.51 -4.39
C LYS A 157 15.87 -3.02 -4.46
N PHE A 158 14.95 -3.72 -5.10
CA PHE A 158 15.03 -5.17 -5.28
C PHE A 158 16.21 -5.59 -6.19
N ASP A 159 16.72 -4.67 -7.00
CA ASP A 159 17.95 -4.82 -7.79
C ASP A 159 19.16 -5.23 -6.93
N GLY A 160 19.28 -4.68 -5.71
CA GLY A 160 20.32 -5.11 -4.78
C GLY A 160 20.22 -6.59 -4.41
N LEU A 161 18.99 -7.07 -4.16
CA LEU A 161 18.74 -8.46 -3.80
C LEU A 161 18.89 -9.43 -4.98
N LEU A 162 18.59 -8.98 -6.20
CA LEU A 162 18.87 -9.72 -7.43
C LEU A 162 20.38 -9.94 -7.61
N ASN A 163 21.18 -8.89 -7.41
CA ASN A 163 22.64 -9.01 -7.53
C ASN A 163 23.23 -9.93 -6.45
N GLU A 164 22.70 -9.89 -5.22
CA GLU A 164 23.13 -10.80 -4.15
C GLU A 164 22.75 -12.25 -4.47
N ALA A 165 21.52 -12.48 -4.92
CA ALA A 165 21.04 -13.79 -5.32
C ALA A 165 21.85 -14.38 -6.48
N PHE A 166 22.14 -13.56 -7.50
CA PHE A 166 22.99 -13.94 -8.62
C PHE A 166 24.39 -14.35 -8.15
N SER A 167 24.98 -13.54 -7.26
CA SER A 167 26.32 -13.81 -6.71
C SER A 167 26.35 -15.11 -5.90
N GLN A 168 25.30 -15.40 -5.11
CA GLN A 168 25.18 -16.67 -4.39
C GLN A 168 25.13 -17.89 -5.31
N LEU A 169 24.35 -17.83 -6.40
CA LEU A 169 24.25 -18.92 -7.37
C LEU A 169 25.60 -19.18 -8.06
N MET A 170 26.31 -18.10 -8.43
CA MET A 170 27.67 -18.20 -8.98
C MET A 170 28.67 -18.82 -7.98
N ASP A 171 28.57 -18.47 -6.70
CA ASP A 171 29.42 -19.03 -5.63
C ASP A 171 29.08 -20.51 -5.34
N GLU A 172 27.83 -20.91 -5.54
CA GLU A 172 27.35 -22.30 -5.41
C GLU A 172 27.76 -23.18 -6.61
N GLY A 173 28.28 -22.56 -7.68
CA GLY A 173 28.88 -23.24 -8.82
C GLY A 173 27.99 -23.31 -10.06
N ASP A 174 26.85 -22.61 -10.08
CA ASP A 174 26.03 -22.45 -11.28
C ASP A 174 26.80 -21.66 -12.35
N ASP A 175 26.54 -21.97 -13.62
CA ASP A 175 27.05 -21.14 -14.69
C ASP A 175 26.27 -19.82 -14.81
N TRP A 176 26.79 -18.90 -15.62
CA TRP A 176 26.20 -17.58 -15.78
C TRP A 176 24.75 -17.62 -16.29
N GLU A 177 24.40 -18.57 -17.17
CA GLU A 177 23.04 -18.67 -17.73
C GLU A 177 22.07 -19.21 -16.69
N ASP A 178 22.45 -20.29 -15.99
CA ASP A 178 21.65 -20.88 -14.91
C ASP A 178 21.45 -19.90 -13.74
N ALA A 179 22.52 -19.20 -13.32
CA ALA A 179 22.44 -18.18 -12.27
C ALA A 179 21.52 -17.02 -12.68
N GLN A 180 21.55 -16.62 -13.95
CA GLN A 180 20.71 -15.53 -14.46
C GLN A 180 19.23 -15.92 -14.52
N GLU A 181 18.92 -17.19 -14.86
CA GLU A 181 17.56 -17.73 -14.84
C GLU A 181 17.04 -17.90 -13.39
N GLY A 182 17.91 -18.36 -12.48
CA GLY A 182 17.58 -18.63 -11.08
C GLY A 182 17.49 -17.38 -10.18
N GLN A 183 18.15 -16.27 -10.53
CA GLN A 183 18.33 -15.11 -9.63
C GLN A 183 17.01 -14.54 -9.08
N ILE A 184 15.94 -14.51 -9.88
CA ILE A 184 14.67 -13.90 -9.48
C ILE A 184 14.00 -14.74 -8.39
N GLU A 185 14.00 -16.06 -8.57
CA GLU A 185 13.41 -16.99 -7.61
C GLU A 185 14.25 -17.05 -6.33
N GLN A 186 15.58 -17.03 -6.46
CA GLN A 186 16.47 -16.98 -5.31
C GLN A 186 16.31 -15.67 -4.53
N ALA A 187 16.27 -14.51 -5.20
CA ALA A 187 16.00 -13.23 -4.55
C ALA A 187 14.63 -13.21 -3.85
N ARG A 188 13.60 -13.84 -4.44
CA ARG A 188 12.28 -13.96 -3.80
C ARG A 188 12.32 -14.80 -2.52
N LYS A 189 13.11 -15.88 -2.50
CA LYS A 189 13.35 -16.67 -1.28
C LYS A 189 14.08 -15.85 -0.22
N MET A 190 15.11 -15.11 -0.62
CA MET A 190 15.86 -14.23 0.29
C MET A 190 14.95 -13.14 0.87
N LEU A 191 14.07 -12.54 0.07
CA LEU A 191 13.10 -11.55 0.52
C LEU A 191 12.18 -12.13 1.59
N THR A 192 11.63 -13.31 1.31
CA THR A 192 10.68 -13.98 2.21
C THR A 192 11.35 -14.34 3.53
N THR A 193 12.55 -14.90 3.48
CA THR A 193 13.28 -15.39 4.66
C THR A 193 13.87 -14.27 5.49
N ASN A 194 14.52 -13.30 4.84
CA ASN A 194 15.33 -12.29 5.52
C ASN A 194 14.55 -11.03 5.89
N PHE A 195 13.46 -10.72 5.19
CA PHE A 195 12.69 -9.49 5.40
C PHE A 195 11.26 -9.77 5.86
N GLU A 196 10.48 -10.53 5.08
CA GLU A 196 9.08 -10.80 5.44
C GLU A 196 8.95 -11.62 6.71
N GLY A 197 9.75 -12.68 6.86
CA GLY A 197 9.72 -13.55 8.05
C GLY A 197 9.88 -12.76 9.35
N PRO A 198 10.97 -11.98 9.52
CA PRO A 198 11.18 -11.14 10.69
C PRO A 198 10.06 -10.11 10.92
N LEU A 199 9.55 -9.46 9.87
CA LEU A 199 8.45 -8.50 10.00
C LEU A 199 7.14 -9.17 10.43
N ARG A 200 6.84 -10.36 9.91
CA ARG A 200 5.67 -11.16 10.32
C ARG A 200 5.75 -11.63 11.77
N SER A 201 6.96 -11.81 12.29
CA SER A 201 7.21 -12.24 13.67
C SER A 201 7.28 -11.09 14.68
N SER A 202 7.19 -9.83 14.24
CA SER A 202 7.12 -8.67 15.14
C SER A 202 5.83 -8.64 15.96
N GLU A 203 5.83 -7.89 17.07
CA GLU A 203 4.64 -7.73 17.93
C GLU A 203 3.48 -7.04 17.18
N PHE A 204 3.81 -6.10 16.30
CA PHE A 204 2.86 -5.33 15.51
C PHE A 204 3.17 -5.46 14.01
N PRO A 205 2.86 -6.61 13.39
CA PRO A 205 3.25 -6.88 12.01
C PRO A 205 2.51 -5.98 11.01
N PRO A 206 3.12 -5.69 9.85
CA PRO A 206 2.44 -5.06 8.71
C PRO A 206 1.16 -5.81 8.32
N ALA A 207 0.15 -5.08 7.89
CA ALA A 207 -1.09 -5.64 7.38
C ALA A 207 -0.90 -6.37 6.04
N ASP A 208 0.03 -5.88 5.20
CA ASP A 208 0.42 -6.53 3.96
C ASP A 208 1.81 -6.05 3.48
N TYR A 209 2.33 -6.70 2.44
CA TYR A 209 3.67 -6.50 1.88
C TYR A 209 3.60 -6.25 0.38
N VAL A 210 4.31 -5.27 -0.15
CA VAL A 210 4.38 -4.97 -1.59
C VAL A 210 5.84 -4.97 -2.00
N ARG A 211 6.16 -5.66 -3.10
CA ARG A 211 7.48 -5.56 -3.72
C ARG A 211 7.42 -4.58 -4.89
N LEU A 212 8.34 -3.64 -4.93
CA LEU A 212 8.51 -2.78 -6.10
C LEU A 212 9.66 -3.31 -6.95
N ASP A 213 9.30 -4.08 -7.97
CA ASP A 213 10.18 -4.46 -9.07
C ASP A 213 10.58 -3.21 -9.85
N ASP A 214 11.87 -3.09 -10.19
CA ASP A 214 12.53 -2.00 -10.94
C ASP A 214 11.66 -0.75 -11.15
N MET A 215 11.88 0.28 -10.32
CA MET A 215 11.02 1.47 -10.30
C MET A 215 10.93 2.19 -11.66
N ARG A 216 11.84 1.87 -12.59
CA ARG A 216 11.90 2.34 -13.98
C ARG A 216 10.77 1.82 -14.88
N VAL A 217 10.02 0.81 -14.46
CA VAL A 217 8.90 0.24 -15.24
C VAL A 217 7.56 0.68 -14.64
N GLU A 218 6.96 1.69 -15.27
CA GLU A 218 5.84 2.50 -14.74
C GLU A 218 4.53 1.74 -14.37
N THR A 219 4.31 0.49 -14.81
CA THR A 219 2.92 -0.01 -14.93
C THR A 219 2.47 -1.15 -14.02
N SER A 220 3.37 -1.90 -13.37
CA SER A 220 2.98 -3.19 -12.75
C SER A 220 2.68 -3.10 -11.25
N ASN A 221 3.44 -2.31 -10.49
CA ASN A 221 3.43 -2.40 -9.01
C ASN A 221 2.48 -1.42 -8.31
N CYS A 222 1.98 -0.41 -9.02
CA CYS A 222 1.04 0.57 -8.46
C CYS A 222 -0.32 -0.06 -8.17
N ASN A 223 -0.80 -0.94 -9.05
CA ASN A 223 -2.07 -1.64 -8.85
C ASN A 223 -2.01 -2.57 -7.64
N GLU A 224 -0.89 -3.27 -7.44
CA GLU A 224 -0.70 -4.13 -6.28
C GLU A 224 -0.68 -3.31 -4.98
N LEU A 225 0.05 -2.20 -4.93
CA LEU A 225 0.08 -1.33 -3.76
C LEU A 225 -1.31 -0.78 -3.41
N ILE A 226 -2.07 -0.36 -4.42
CA ILE A 226 -3.44 0.13 -4.26
C ILE A 226 -4.35 -1.01 -3.75
N GLU A 227 -4.25 -2.20 -4.35
CA GLU A 227 -5.06 -3.35 -3.97
C GLU A 227 -4.79 -3.79 -2.53
N LYS A 228 -3.51 -3.91 -2.15
CA LYS A 228 -3.10 -4.29 -0.80
C LYS A 228 -3.52 -3.26 0.24
N THR A 229 -3.36 -1.96 -0.07
CA THR A 229 -3.86 -0.88 0.79
C THR A 229 -5.38 -0.96 0.96
N ALA A 230 -6.14 -1.18 -0.13
CA ALA A 230 -7.60 -1.30 -0.06
C ALA A 230 -8.08 -2.50 0.76
N ASN A 231 -7.36 -3.63 0.68
CA ASN A 231 -7.67 -4.86 1.41
C ASN A 231 -7.31 -4.73 2.90
N ALA A 232 -6.23 -4.03 3.23
CA ALA A 232 -5.80 -3.78 4.62
C ALA A 232 -6.72 -2.83 5.39
N LEU A 233 -7.45 -1.95 4.70
CA LEU A 233 -8.47 -1.10 5.33
C LEU A 233 -9.64 -1.97 5.80
N THR A 234 -9.83 -2.11 7.11
CA THR A 234 -10.90 -2.91 7.75
C THR A 234 -12.25 -2.20 7.69
N ASP A 235 -12.28 -0.88 7.88
CA ASP A 235 -13.50 -0.08 7.79
C ASP A 235 -13.96 0.08 6.34
N ASN A 236 -15.21 -0.32 6.08
CA ASN A 236 -15.81 -0.23 4.75
C ASN A 236 -15.95 1.22 4.27
N THR A 237 -16.07 2.18 5.19
CA THR A 237 -16.22 3.61 4.83
C THR A 237 -14.89 4.21 4.38
N LEU A 238 -13.79 3.92 5.09
CA LEU A 238 -12.42 4.31 4.73
C LEU A 238 -11.97 3.64 3.44
N ARG A 239 -12.29 2.35 3.27
CA ARG A 239 -12.07 1.63 2.02
C ARG A 239 -12.82 2.27 0.86
N LEU A 240 -14.09 2.63 1.05
CA LEU A 240 -14.87 3.33 0.02
C LEU A 240 -14.34 4.75 -0.27
N LEU A 241 -13.80 5.45 0.74
CA LEU A 241 -13.09 6.71 0.56
C LEU A 241 -11.84 6.51 -0.30
N PHE A 242 -10.99 5.53 0.05
CA PHE A 242 -9.78 5.19 -0.71
C PHE A 242 -10.08 4.87 -2.17
N ILE A 243 -11.07 4.02 -2.44
CA ILE A 243 -11.46 3.67 -3.82
C ILE A 243 -12.01 4.90 -4.55
N SER A 244 -12.72 5.80 -3.85
CA SER A 244 -13.33 6.97 -4.48
C SER A 244 -12.34 8.02 -4.95
N VAL A 245 -11.21 8.14 -4.25
CA VAL A 245 -10.17 9.09 -4.60
C VAL A 245 -9.29 8.57 -5.74
N GLN A 246 -9.41 7.30 -6.16
CA GLN A 246 -8.71 6.72 -7.31
C GLN A 246 -9.31 7.12 -8.66
N GLN A 247 -9.73 8.39 -8.84
CA GLN A 247 -10.48 8.85 -10.02
C GLN A 247 -9.77 8.59 -11.37
N ASN A 248 -8.44 8.47 -11.36
CA ASN A 248 -7.64 8.17 -12.55
C ASN A 248 -7.46 6.66 -12.82
N ASN A 249 -7.90 5.78 -11.91
CA ASN A 249 -7.83 4.33 -12.03
C ASN A 249 -9.24 3.71 -12.02
N ILE A 250 -10.04 4.10 -13.03
CA ILE A 250 -11.43 3.68 -13.20
C ILE A 250 -11.55 2.15 -13.32
N ASP A 251 -10.60 1.49 -13.99
CA ASP A 251 -10.52 0.03 -14.10
C ASP A 251 -10.45 -0.61 -12.69
N PHE A 252 -9.57 -0.13 -11.80
CA PHE A 252 -9.50 -0.62 -10.42
C PHE A 252 -10.81 -0.39 -9.66
N CYS A 253 -11.39 0.82 -9.73
CA CYS A 253 -12.66 1.13 -9.06
C CYS A 253 -13.78 0.15 -9.45
N ILE A 254 -13.87 -0.17 -10.75
CA ILE A 254 -14.86 -1.10 -11.27
C ILE A 254 -14.53 -2.55 -10.83
N ARG A 255 -13.25 -2.98 -10.89
CA ARG A 255 -12.81 -4.33 -10.48
C ARG A 255 -13.13 -4.57 -9.02
N TYR A 256 -12.80 -3.60 -8.19
CA TYR A 256 -13.05 -3.68 -6.77
C TYR A 256 -14.55 -3.76 -6.45
N ALA A 257 -15.37 -2.92 -7.10
CA ALA A 257 -16.83 -2.96 -6.93
C ALA A 257 -17.45 -4.30 -7.35
N MET A 258 -16.94 -4.93 -8.41
CA MET A 258 -17.42 -6.23 -8.89
C MET A 258 -16.97 -7.42 -8.04
N THR A 259 -15.77 -7.35 -7.45
CA THR A 259 -15.15 -8.45 -6.70
C THR A 259 -15.46 -8.41 -5.21
N LYS A 260 -15.32 -7.25 -4.56
CA LYS A 260 -15.38 -7.11 -3.09
C LYS A 260 -16.70 -6.57 -2.55
N GLY A 261 -17.50 -5.86 -3.35
CA GLY A 261 -18.83 -5.46 -2.88
C GLY A 261 -19.54 -4.41 -3.73
N LEU A 262 -20.61 -4.84 -4.39
CA LEU A 262 -21.86 -4.09 -4.59
C LEU A 262 -22.95 -5.01 -5.17
N PHE A 263 -22.55 -6.02 -5.95
CA PHE A 263 -23.46 -6.90 -6.68
C PHE A 263 -23.33 -8.35 -6.22
N ARG A 264 -24.15 -8.78 -5.26
CA ARG A 264 -24.26 -10.21 -4.92
C ARG A 264 -25.06 -10.99 -5.96
N GLU A 265 -25.89 -10.29 -6.73
CA GLU A 265 -26.69 -10.90 -7.79
C GLU A 265 -25.89 -11.07 -9.08
N THR A 266 -25.82 -12.32 -9.54
CA THR A 266 -25.21 -12.72 -10.82
C THR A 266 -25.79 -11.97 -12.02
N LYS A 267 -27.06 -11.59 -11.98
CA LYS A 267 -27.72 -10.81 -13.04
C LYS A 267 -27.16 -9.40 -13.16
N VAL A 268 -26.89 -8.72 -12.05
CA VAL A 268 -26.35 -7.35 -12.08
C VAL A 268 -24.87 -7.37 -12.48
N LYS A 269 -24.11 -8.39 -12.03
CA LYS A 269 -22.74 -8.61 -12.54
C LYS A 269 -22.74 -8.84 -14.06
N ALA A 270 -23.67 -9.64 -14.58
CA ALA A 270 -23.78 -9.89 -16.02
C ALA A 270 -24.13 -8.62 -16.80
N LEU A 271 -25.12 -7.84 -16.34
CA LEU A 271 -25.51 -6.57 -16.96
C LEU A 271 -24.36 -5.57 -17.02
N LEU A 272 -23.62 -5.40 -15.93
CA LEU A 272 -22.45 -4.53 -15.88
C LEU A 272 -21.32 -5.04 -16.77
N THR A 273 -21.03 -6.34 -16.76
CA THR A 273 -20.01 -6.92 -17.63
C THR A 273 -20.34 -6.68 -19.10
N SER A 274 -21.60 -6.89 -19.51
CA SER A 274 -22.08 -6.62 -20.86
C SER A 274 -22.01 -5.14 -21.23
N THR A 275 -22.32 -4.25 -20.29
CA THR A 275 -22.25 -2.79 -20.52
C THR A 275 -20.79 -2.34 -20.68
N LEU A 276 -19.90 -2.80 -19.81
CA LEU A 276 -18.48 -2.45 -19.80
C LEU A 276 -17.69 -3.08 -20.96
N ALA A 277 -18.18 -4.17 -21.56
CA ALA A 277 -17.60 -4.75 -22.77
C ALA A 277 -17.58 -3.75 -23.96
N HIS A 278 -18.44 -2.73 -23.94
CA HIS A 278 -18.46 -1.67 -24.95
C HIS A 278 -17.40 -0.57 -24.71
N PHE A 279 -16.70 -0.62 -23.57
CA PHE A 279 -15.64 0.34 -23.20
C PHE A 279 -14.28 -0.38 -23.02
N PRO A 280 -13.73 -1.00 -24.08
CA PRO A 280 -12.53 -1.84 -23.98
C PRO A 280 -11.26 -1.09 -23.58
N HIS A 281 -11.27 0.23 -23.69
CA HIS A 281 -10.20 1.14 -23.28
C HIS A 281 -10.24 1.47 -21.77
N VAL A 282 -11.38 1.24 -21.11
CA VAL A 282 -11.57 1.43 -19.65
C VAL A 282 -11.54 0.09 -18.90
N TRP A 283 -11.91 -1.01 -19.56
CA TRP A 283 -12.09 -2.31 -18.92
C TRP A 283 -11.59 -3.48 -19.78
N ARG A 284 -10.47 -4.10 -19.38
CA ARG A 284 -9.99 -5.34 -20.01
C ARG A 284 -10.64 -6.55 -19.36
N VAL A 285 -11.69 -7.07 -19.98
CA VAL A 285 -12.28 -8.37 -19.61
C VAL A 285 -11.24 -9.47 -19.91
N ARG A 286 -10.42 -9.88 -18.93
CA ARG A 286 -9.83 -11.22 -18.99
C ARG A 286 -10.97 -12.20 -18.71
N CYS A 287 -11.26 -13.06 -19.68
CA CYS A 287 -12.41 -13.94 -19.75
C CYS A 287 -12.68 -14.68 -18.44
N PHE A 288 -13.73 -14.28 -17.71
CA PHE A 288 -14.42 -15.19 -16.81
C PHE A 288 -15.17 -16.19 -17.69
N VAL A 289 -14.56 -17.35 -17.94
CA VAL A 289 -15.25 -18.50 -18.54
C VAL A 289 -16.29 -18.97 -17.51
N LEU A 290 -17.51 -18.44 -17.62
CA LEU A 290 -18.67 -19.01 -16.96
C LEU A 290 -18.92 -20.38 -17.61
N HIS A 291 -18.47 -21.44 -16.94
CA HIS A 291 -18.92 -22.80 -17.23
C HIS A 291 -20.45 -22.82 -17.23
N ARG A 292 -21.05 -23.11 -18.39
CA ARG A 292 -22.48 -23.38 -18.49
C ARG A 292 -22.77 -24.74 -17.84
N PRO A 293 -23.76 -24.85 -16.94
CA PRO A 293 -24.23 -26.16 -16.49
C PRO A 293 -25.00 -26.85 -17.63
N GLY A 294 -24.80 -28.16 -17.74
CA GLY A 294 -25.22 -28.98 -18.86
C GLY A 294 -26.74 -29.03 -19.09
N ARG A 295 -27.10 -29.28 -20.36
CA ARG A 295 -28.37 -29.93 -20.70
C ARG A 295 -28.05 -31.33 -21.21
N LEU A 296 -28.37 -32.32 -20.38
CA LEU A 296 -28.88 -33.59 -20.89
C LEU A 296 -30.30 -33.32 -21.39
N ALA A 297 -30.58 -33.67 -22.64
CA ALA A 297 -31.87 -34.16 -23.11
C ALA A 297 -31.69 -34.73 -24.53
N ASP A 298 -31.53 -36.05 -24.58
CA ASP A 298 -32.11 -37.03 -25.51
C ASP A 298 -32.20 -36.72 -27.01
N ALA A 299 -31.54 -37.59 -27.79
CA ALA A 299 -32.05 -38.09 -29.07
C ALA A 299 -31.57 -39.53 -29.27
N LYS A 300 -32.48 -40.48 -29.04
CA LYS A 300 -32.60 -41.69 -29.85
C LYS A 300 -33.75 -41.45 -30.82
#